data_AF-A0A521ZTG2-F1
#
_entry.id   AF-A0A521ZTG2-F1
#
_cell.length_a   1.000
_cell.length_b   1.000
_cell.length_c   1.000
_cell.angle_alpha   90.00
_cell.angle_beta   90.00
_cell.angle_gamma   90.00
#
_symmetry.space_group_name_H-M   'P 1'
#
loop_
_entity.id
_entity.type
_entity.pdbx_description
1 polymer ?
#
loop_
_entity_poly.entity_id
_entity_poly.type
_entity_poly.pdbx_seq_one_letter_code
_entity_poly.pdbx_strand_id
1 'polypeptide(L)' 'MPKLFATLLGRNPNNQLFEEHRLVHVVAENETAAKTLAKEKWPVENVHVDSVQELTNVDDYQIRLEKSDSQYTTRSSH' A
#
# COMPACT_ATOMS: atom_id res chain seq x y z
N MET A 1 -7.20 11.86 10.70
CA MET A 1 -5.87 12.34 10.32
C MET A 1 -5.22 11.26 9.47
N PRO A 2 -4.54 11.61 8.37
CA PRO A 2 -3.89 10.64 7.51
C PRO A 2 -2.75 9.94 8.25
N LYS A 3 -2.64 8.64 8.02
CA LYS A 3 -1.65 7.73 8.60
C LYS A 3 -0.99 6.93 7.49
N LEU A 4 0.25 6.50 7.71
CA LEU A 4 0.95 5.61 6.79
C LEU A 4 0.59 4.17 7.13
N PHE A 5 0.21 3.39 6.12
CA PHE A 5 -0.06 1.97 6.26
C PHE A 5 0.82 1.16 5.32
N ALA A 6 1.32 0.03 5.81
CA ALA A 6 1.87 -1.05 5.01
C ALA A 6 0.81 -2.15 4.88
N THR A 7 0.42 -2.47 3.65
CA THR A 7 -0.61 -3.46 3.35
C THR A 7 0.00 -4.59 2.54
N LEU A 8 -0.10 -5.82 3.02
CA LEU A 8 0.27 -7.02 2.27
C LEU A 8 -0.96 -7.49 1.49
N LEU A 9 -0.83 -7.52 0.17
CA LEU A 9 -1.84 -8.02 -0.74
C LEU A 9 -1.45 -9.40 -1.24
N GLY A 10 -2.45 -10.26 -1.36
CA GLY A 10 -2.37 -11.59 -1.96
C GLY A 10 -3.21 -11.67 -3.23
N ARG A 11 -2.77 -12.46 -4.20
CA ARG A 11 -3.59 -12.92 -5.32
C ARG A 11 -3.26 -14.38 -5.61
N ASN A 12 -4.32 -15.17 -5.79
CA ASN A 12 -4.24 -16.51 -6.37
C ASN A 12 -4.49 -16.45 -7.89
N PRO A 13 -3.43 -16.54 -8.73
CA PRO A 13 -3.58 -16.50 -10.17
C PRO A 13 -4.03 -17.88 -10.68
N ASN A 14 -4.89 -17.90 -11.69
CA ASN A 14 -5.22 -19.15 -12.36
C ASN A 14 -3.95 -19.78 -12.96
N ASN A 15 -3.80 -21.10 -12.80
CA ASN A 15 -2.67 -21.89 -13.29
C ASN A 15 -1.30 -21.58 -12.66
N GLN A 16 -1.27 -21.06 -11.44
CA GLN A 16 -0.03 -21.01 -10.64
C GLN A 16 -0.13 -21.91 -9.41
N LEU A 17 1.01 -22.47 -8.99
CA LEU A 17 1.11 -23.33 -7.80
C LEU A 17 1.19 -22.53 -6.49
N PHE A 18 1.45 -21.23 -6.58
CA PHE A 18 1.69 -20.36 -5.43
C PHE A 18 0.96 -19.04 -5.60
N GLU A 19 0.65 -18.44 -4.46
CA GLU A 19 0.07 -17.11 -4.35
C GLU A 19 1.12 -16.02 -4.62
N GLU A 20 0.74 -15.01 -5.40
CA GLU A 20 1.52 -13.80 -5.60
C GLU A 20 1.26 -12.84 -4.44
N HIS A 21 2.32 -12.26 -3.86
CA HIS A 21 2.20 -11.29 -2.78
C HIS A 21 2.82 -9.94 -3.16
N ARG A 22 2.20 -8.86 -2.71
CA ARG A 22 2.70 -7.49 -2.92
C ARG A 22 2.55 -6.64 -1.66
N LEU A 23 3.66 -6.13 -1.15
CA LEU A 23 3.65 -5.12 -0.10
C LEU A 23 3.43 -3.73 -0.73
N VAL A 24 2.40 -3.03 -0.28
CA VAL A 24 2.02 -1.71 -0.78
C VAL A 24 1.93 -0.72 0.38
N HIS A 25 2.54 0.45 0.22
CA HIS A 25 2.39 1.56 1.15
C HIS A 25 1.31 2.54 0.68
N VAL A 26 0.43 2.94 1.59
CA VAL A 26 -0.64 3.93 1.33
C VAL A 26 -0.78 4.90 2.50
N VAL A 27 -1.20 6.12 2.19
CA VAL A 27 -1.60 7.11 3.19
C VAL A 27 -3.12 7.17 3.21
N ALA A 28 -3.73 6.94 4.37
CA ALA A 28 -5.19 6.83 4.52
C ALA A 28 -5.68 7.32 5.87
N GLU A 29 -6.97 7.61 6.00
CA GLU A 29 -7.58 8.06 7.27
C GLU A 29 -7.77 6.92 8.28
N ASN A 30 -7.93 5.69 7.80
CA ASN A 30 -8.14 4.50 8.61
C ASN A 30 -7.79 3.23 7.83
N GLU A 31 -7.79 2.10 8.53
CA GLU A 31 -7.45 0.79 7.97
C GLU A 31 -8.35 0.40 6.79
N THR A 32 -9.66 0.65 6.86
CA THR A 32 -10.60 0.33 5.78
C THR A 32 -10.24 1.09 4.50
N ALA A 33 -9.98 2.40 4.61
CA ALA A 33 -9.54 3.21 3.48
C ALA A 33 -8.16 2.76 2.96
N ALA A 34 -7.25 2.35 3.84
CA ALA A 34 -5.95 1.82 3.46
C ALA A 34 -6.06 0.53 2.63
N LYS A 35 -6.94 -0.40 3.02
CA LYS A 35 -7.21 -1.63 2.26
C LYS A 35 -7.73 -1.33 0.85
N THR A 36 -8.67 -0.41 0.72
CA THR A 36 -9.23 -0.01 -0.57
C THR A 36 -8.16 0.62 -1.47
N LEU A 37 -7.42 1.62 -0.97
CA LEU A 37 -6.35 2.30 -1.72
C LEU A 37 -5.21 1.34 -2.09
N ALA A 38 -4.89 0.36 -1.24
CA ALA A 38 -3.87 -0.63 -1.53
C ALA A 38 -4.26 -1.50 -2.73
N LYS A 39 -5.52 -1.98 -2.77
CA LYS A 39 -6.04 -2.76 -3.91
C LYS A 39 -6.03 -1.94 -5.21
N GLU A 40 -6.34 -0.65 -5.16
CA GLU A 40 -6.29 0.23 -6.35
C GLU A 40 -4.87 0.35 -6.94
N LYS A 41 -3.82 0.23 -6.13
CA LYS A 41 -2.42 0.23 -6.59
C LYS A 41 -1.98 -1.11 -7.22
N TRP A 42 -2.79 -2.16 -7.11
CA TRP A 42 -2.55 -3.44 -7.77
C TRP A 42 -3.84 -3.96 -8.45
N PRO A 43 -4.19 -3.41 -9.62
CA PRO A 43 -5.47 -3.67 -10.28
C PRO A 43 -5.46 -5.04 -10.97
N VAL A 44 -5.60 -6.10 -10.18
CA VAL A 44 -5.66 -7.49 -10.61
C VAL A 44 -6.91 -8.18 -10.06
N GLU A 45 -7.43 -9.15 -10.78
CA GLU A 45 -8.57 -9.95 -10.32
C GLU A 45 -8.22 -10.77 -9.08
N ASN A 46 -9.23 -11.04 -8.23
CA ASN A 46 -9.11 -11.85 -7.02
C ASN A 46 -8.06 -11.37 -5.99
N VAL A 47 -7.72 -10.08 -6.01
CA VAL A 47 -6.83 -9.49 -5.00
C VAL A 47 -7.51 -9.41 -3.62
N HIS A 48 -6.80 -9.87 -2.61
CA HIS A 48 -7.22 -9.76 -1.22
C HIS A 48 -6.12 -9.13 -0.36
N VAL A 49 -6.48 -8.82 0.89
CA VAL A 49 -5.58 -8.23 1.88
C VAL A 49 -5.30 -9.31 2.90
N ASP A 50 -4.03 -9.68 3.05
CA ASP A 50 -3.58 -10.63 4.06
C ASP A 50 -3.34 -9.93 5.39
N SER A 51 -2.73 -8.74 5.33
CA SER A 51 -2.39 -7.95 6.50
C SER A 51 -2.34 -6.47 6.18
N VAL A 52 -2.55 -5.67 7.21
CA VAL A 52 -2.42 -4.22 7.17
C VAL A 52 -1.89 -3.76 8.52
N GLN A 53 -0.93 -2.85 8.47
CA GLN A 53 -0.29 -2.31 9.66
C GLN A 53 -0.16 -0.80 9.52
N GLU A 54 -0.60 -0.06 10.53
CA GLU A 54 -0.27 1.35 10.69
C GLU A 54 1.20 1.48 11.07
N LEU A 55 1.96 2.26 10.30
CA LEU A 55 3.35 2.57 10.58
C LEU A 55 3.45 3.94 11.28
N THR A 56 3.73 3.92 12.58
CA THR A 56 3.92 5.14 13.39
C THR A 56 5.40 5.48 13.59
N ASN A 57 6.28 4.49 13.52
CA ASN A 57 7.72 4.62 13.66
C ASN A 57 8.47 3.51 12.90
N VAL A 58 9.73 3.77 12.58
CA VAL A 58 10.71 2.76 12.11
C VAL A 58 11.93 2.89 13.00
N ASP A 59 12.29 1.80 13.67
CA ASP A 59 13.19 1.83 14.82
C ASP A 59 12.74 2.92 15.82
N ASP A 60 13.65 3.83 16.18
CA ASP A 60 13.38 4.94 17.11
C ASP A 60 12.95 6.24 16.40
N TYR A 61 12.65 6.21 15.10
CA TYR A 61 12.27 7.39 14.32
C TYR A 61 10.75 7.46 14.10
N GLN A 62 10.14 8.57 14.51
CA GLN A 62 8.71 8.81 14.30
C GLN A 62 8.41 9.23 12.87
N ILE A 63 7.33 8.68 12.31
CA ILE A 63 6.83 9.06 10.99
C ILE A 63 5.89 10.26 11.13
N ARG A 64 6.17 11.33 10.38
CA ARG A 64 5.30 12.50 10.24
C ARG A 64 4.95 12.71 8.78
N LEU A 65 3.66 12.85 8.49
CA LEU A 65 3.15 13.08 7.15
C LEU A 65 2.81 14.56 6.97
N GLU A 66 3.34 15.15 5.90
CA GLU A 66 3.05 16.52 5.50
C GLU A 66 2.66 16.54 4.03
N LYS A 67 1.57 17.26 3.71
CA LYS A 67 1.21 17.50 2.32
C LYS A 67 2.19 18.52 1.74
N SER A 68 2.82 18.18 0.63
CA SER A 68 3.66 19.10 -0.13
C SER A 68 2.95 19.52 -1.42
N ASP A 69 3.09 20.78 -1.80
CA ASP A 69 2.60 21.30 -3.10
C ASP A 69 3.52 20.91 -4.27
N SER A 70 4.60 20.17 -4.00
CA SER A 70 5.50 19.68 -5.05
C SER A 70 4.82 18.61 -5.90
N GLN A 71 4.58 18.91 -7.17
CA GLN A 71 4.18 17.91 -8.16
C GLN A 71 5.39 17.03 -8.47
N TYR A 72 5.41 15.82 -7.92
CA TYR A 72 6.37 14.79 -8.36
C TYR A 72 6.11 14.48 -9.85
N THR A 73 7.03 14.91 -10.71
CA THR A 73 7.04 14.52 -12.12
C THR A 73 7.60 13.11 -12.22
N THR A 74 6.76 12.13 -12.52
CA THR A 74 7.21 10.77 -12.82
C THR A 74 8.09 10.81 -14.06
N ARG A 75 9.40 10.57 -13.91
CA ARG A 75 10.28 10.33 -15.06
C ARG A 75 9.99 8.93 -15.59
N SER A 76 9.27 8.83 -16.70
CA SER A 76 9.13 7.58 -17.45
C SER A 76 10.49 7.20 -18.03
N SER A 77 11.14 6.21 -17.44
CA SER A 77 12.29 5.52 -18.05
C SER A 77 11.82 4.80 -19.32
N HIS A 78 12.28 5.27 -20.48
CA HIS A 78 12.16 4.59 -21.77
C HIS A 78 13.21 3.47 -21.87
#